data_AF-A0A2V6HQA0-F1
#
_entry.id   AF-A0A2V6HQA0-F1
#
_cell.length_a   1.000
_cell.length_b   1.000
_cell.length_c   1.000
_cell.angle_alpha   90.00
_cell.angle_beta   90.00
_cell.angle_gamma   90.00
#
_symmetry.space_group_name_H-M   'P 1'
#
loop_
_entity.id
_entity.type
_entity.pdbx_description
1 polymer ?
#
loop_
_entity_poly.entity_id
_entity_poly.type
_entity_poly.pdbx_seq_one_letter_code
_entity_poly.pdbx_strand_id
1 'polypeptide(L)'
;MTTNGGSSNDGVIFSIGTDGSNFQLLHTFPATSHDGKHPYGSLLLVGNQLYGTTEKGGDNDVGTVFVINTDGTGYARLHSFGSTKHEGIKPIDNVILVNGALYGMTTEGGTYGQGTIFKVPLN
;
A
#
# COMPACT_ATOMS: atom_id res chain seq x y z
N MET A 1 -2.47 6.84 -7.73
CA MET A 1 -1.39 5.83 -7.81
C MET A 1 -1.50 5.08 -9.12
N THR A 2 -0.43 4.46 -9.58
CA THR A 2 -0.45 3.56 -10.76
C THR A 2 0.09 2.18 -10.38
N THR A 3 -0.51 1.11 -10.90
CA THR A 3 -0.04 -0.27 -10.69
C THR A 3 1.30 -0.54 -11.38
N ASN A 4 1.57 0.19 -12.47
CA ASN A 4 2.77 0.10 -13.28
C ASN A 4 3.36 1.49 -13.53
N GLY A 5 4.64 1.56 -13.89
CA GLY A 5 5.40 2.81 -14.05
C GLY A 5 6.52 2.97 -13.02
N GLY A 6 7.19 4.12 -13.05
CA GLY A 6 8.43 4.32 -12.29
C GLY A 6 9.64 3.64 -12.93
N SER A 7 10.80 3.74 -12.29
CA SER A 7 12.07 3.21 -12.82
C SER A 7 12.10 1.68 -12.98
N SER A 8 11.22 0.99 -12.27
CA SER A 8 11.18 -0.49 -12.21
C SER A 8 9.88 -1.09 -12.74
N ASN A 9 8.97 -0.25 -13.26
CA ASN A 9 7.62 -0.63 -13.65
C ASN A 9 6.74 -1.19 -12.50
N ASP A 10 7.16 -0.98 -11.24
CA ASP A 10 6.49 -1.44 -10.02
C ASP A 10 5.44 -0.45 -9.48
N GLY A 11 5.21 0.67 -10.18
CA GLY A 11 4.19 1.66 -9.87
C GLY A 11 4.72 2.95 -9.24
N VAL A 12 3.86 3.96 -9.16
CA VAL A 12 4.16 5.24 -8.50
C VAL A 12 2.98 5.78 -7.69
N ILE A 13 3.30 6.58 -6.67
CA ILE A 13 2.37 7.51 -6.03
C ILE A 13 2.63 8.89 -6.65
N PHE A 14 1.58 9.58 -7.08
CA PHE A 14 1.69 10.90 -7.70
C PHE A 14 0.57 11.81 -7.22
N SER A 15 0.78 13.11 -7.35
CA SER A 15 -0.23 14.15 -7.21
C SER A 15 -0.36 14.93 -8.51
N ILE A 16 -1.55 15.49 -8.74
CA ILE A 16 -1.86 16.35 -9.88
C ILE A 16 -2.99 17.30 -9.46
N GLY A 17 -2.93 18.55 -9.90
CA GLY A 17 -4.01 19.51 -9.73
C GLY A 17 -5.28 19.04 -10.44
N THR A 18 -6.45 19.45 -9.95
CA THR A 18 -7.73 19.12 -10.59
C THR A 18 -7.88 19.74 -11.98
N ASP A 19 -7.08 20.76 -12.28
CA ASP A 19 -6.93 21.39 -13.60
C ASP A 19 -5.87 20.69 -14.49
N GLY A 20 -5.26 19.62 -14.00
CA GLY A 20 -4.18 18.89 -14.68
C GLY A 20 -2.79 19.51 -14.51
N SER A 21 -2.65 20.63 -13.79
CA SER A 21 -1.36 21.27 -13.52
C SER A 21 -0.59 20.56 -12.40
N ASN A 22 0.66 20.97 -12.17
CA ASN A 22 1.45 20.56 -10.99
C ASN A 22 1.55 19.04 -10.79
N PHE A 23 1.70 18.27 -11.87
CA PHE A 23 1.99 16.85 -11.74
C PHE A 23 3.32 16.65 -11.00
N GLN A 24 3.31 15.84 -9.95
CA GLN A 24 4.48 15.53 -9.13
C GLN A 24 4.46 14.05 -8.76
N LEU A 25 5.63 13.40 -8.82
CA LEU A 25 5.81 12.08 -8.23
C LEU A 25 6.03 12.25 -6.73
N LEU A 26 5.22 11.59 -5.92
CA LEU A 26 5.36 11.57 -4.46
C LEU A 26 6.24 10.39 -4.01
N HIS A 27 6.12 9.24 -4.68
CA HIS A 27 6.96 8.06 -4.42
C HIS A 27 7.09 7.19 -5.66
N THR A 28 8.29 6.64 -5.87
CA THR A 28 8.54 5.62 -6.90
C THR A 28 8.94 4.33 -6.22
N PHE A 29 8.15 3.28 -6.42
CA PHE A 29 8.43 1.97 -5.84
C PHE A 29 9.66 1.34 -6.52
N PRO A 30 10.75 1.00 -5.79
CA PRO A 30 11.99 0.48 -6.37
C PRO A 30 12.08 -1.05 -6.38
N ALA A 31 12.63 -1.62 -7.47
CA ALA A 31 12.75 -3.07 -7.69
C ALA A 31 13.42 -3.89 -6.57
N THR A 32 14.44 -3.34 -5.90
CA THR A 32 15.37 -4.09 -5.03
C THR A 32 15.13 -3.88 -3.54
N SER A 33 14.09 -3.13 -3.19
CA SER A 33 13.80 -2.78 -1.81
C SER A 33 12.74 -3.71 -1.22
N HIS A 34 12.76 -3.88 0.10
CA HIS A 34 11.66 -4.46 0.88
C HIS A 34 10.40 -3.57 0.84
N ASP A 35 10.34 -2.59 -0.06
CA ASP A 35 9.22 -1.70 -0.25
C ASP A 35 8.06 -2.41 -0.94
N GLY A 36 6.94 -1.72 -1.08
CA GLY A 36 5.79 -2.21 -1.83
C GLY A 36 6.02 -2.22 -3.35
N LYS A 37 5.22 -3.01 -4.07
CA LYS A 37 5.18 -3.07 -5.53
C LYS A 37 3.75 -3.31 -5.99
N HIS A 38 3.40 -2.77 -7.15
CA HIS A 38 2.05 -2.80 -7.69
C HIS A 38 1.03 -2.26 -6.67
N PRO A 39 1.09 -0.96 -6.33
CA PRO A 39 0.08 -0.36 -5.47
C PRO A 39 -1.30 -0.54 -6.13
N TYR A 40 -2.23 -1.10 -5.38
CA TYR A 40 -3.58 -1.41 -5.84
C TYR A 40 -4.60 -0.70 -4.94
N GLY A 41 -5.74 -0.31 -5.53
CA GLY A 41 -6.78 0.43 -4.83
C GLY A 41 -6.52 1.92 -4.70
N SER A 42 -7.36 2.57 -3.89
CA SER A 42 -7.35 4.00 -3.56
C SER A 42 -6.53 4.26 -2.29
N LEU A 43 -6.09 5.51 -2.12
CA LEU A 43 -5.47 5.97 -0.89
C LEU A 43 -6.53 6.42 0.11
N LEU A 44 -6.36 6.05 1.38
CA LEU A 44 -7.12 6.63 2.48
C LEU A 44 -6.38 7.88 3.01
N LEU A 45 -7.05 9.03 2.96
CA LEU A 45 -6.52 10.26 3.56
C LEU A 45 -6.98 10.37 5.03
N VAL A 46 -6.02 10.55 5.95
CA VAL A 46 -6.28 10.88 7.36
C VAL A 46 -5.36 12.02 7.77
N GLY A 47 -5.92 13.20 8.01
CA GLY A 47 -5.13 14.41 8.25
C GLY A 47 -4.23 14.71 7.04
N ASN A 48 -2.91 14.69 7.23
CA ASN A 48 -1.91 14.91 6.18
C ASN A 48 -1.27 13.62 5.65
N GLN A 49 -1.78 12.45 6.04
CA GLN A 49 -1.21 11.15 5.70
C GLN A 49 -2.13 10.37 4.75
N LEU A 50 -1.52 9.76 3.74
CA LEU A 50 -2.13 8.88 2.75
C LEU A 50 -1.70 7.45 3.06
N TYR A 51 -2.67 6.58 3.33
CA TYR A 51 -2.44 5.16 3.60
C TYR A 51 -2.89 4.33 2.41
N GLY A 52 -2.16 3.28 2.11
CA GLY A 52 -2.49 2.39 1.00
C GLY A 52 -1.84 1.02 1.14
N THR A 53 -2.10 0.19 0.14
CA THR A 53 -1.60 -1.18 0.06
C THR A 53 -0.89 -1.43 -1.26
N THR A 54 0.04 -2.37 -1.23
CA THR A 54 0.69 -2.90 -2.42
C THR A 54 0.46 -4.40 -2.53
N GLU A 55 0.13 -4.89 -3.72
CA GLU A 55 -0.13 -6.31 -3.95
C GLU A 55 1.12 -7.17 -3.72
N LYS A 56 2.29 -6.61 -4.07
CA LYS A 56 3.61 -7.24 -3.97
C LYS A 56 4.58 -6.37 -3.20
N GLY A 57 5.83 -6.82 -3.13
CA GLY A 57 6.86 -6.21 -2.31
C GLY A 57 6.75 -6.65 -0.85
N GLY A 58 7.46 -5.95 0.03
CA GLY A 58 7.68 -6.41 1.41
C GLY A 58 8.71 -7.52 1.48
N ASP A 59 8.85 -8.10 2.67
CA ASP A 59 9.92 -9.05 3.01
C ASP A 59 9.76 -10.41 2.31
N ASN A 60 8.55 -10.74 1.87
CA ASN A 60 8.24 -12.00 1.17
C ASN A 60 7.69 -11.78 -0.25
N ASP A 61 7.71 -10.54 -0.76
CA ASP A 61 7.11 -10.16 -2.06
C ASP A 61 5.60 -10.44 -2.18
N VAL A 62 4.87 -10.42 -1.05
CA VAL A 62 3.44 -10.74 -0.95
C VAL A 62 2.56 -9.58 -0.48
N GLY A 63 3.13 -8.38 -0.43
CA GLY A 63 2.39 -7.13 -0.25
C GLY A 63 2.70 -6.40 1.05
N THR A 64 2.30 -5.13 1.08
CA THR A 64 2.56 -4.22 2.19
C THR A 64 1.36 -3.32 2.49
N VAL A 65 1.34 -2.77 3.70
CA VAL A 65 0.58 -1.55 4.05
C VAL A 65 1.59 -0.43 4.24
N PHE A 66 1.36 0.72 3.63
CA PHE A 66 2.26 1.87 3.71
C PHE A 66 1.52 3.15 4.10
N VAL A 67 2.30 4.15 4.49
CA VAL A 67 1.88 5.54 4.69
C VAL A 67 2.84 6.48 3.97
N ILE A 68 2.34 7.63 3.54
CA ILE A 68 3.12 8.76 3.02
C ILE A 68 2.41 10.07 3.35
N ASN A 69 3.13 11.16 3.55
CA ASN A 69 2.51 12.48 3.67
C ASN A 69 2.00 12.97 2.30
N THR A 70 1.02 13.88 2.30
CA THR A 70 0.49 14.45 1.04
C THR A 70 1.54 15.26 0.25
N ASP A 71 2.61 15.71 0.90
CA ASP A 71 3.76 16.40 0.29
C ASP A 71 4.83 15.43 -0.25
N GLY A 72 4.61 14.12 -0.14
CA GLY A 72 5.53 13.06 -0.59
C GLY A 72 6.62 12.71 0.42
N THR A 73 6.71 13.41 1.55
CA THR A 73 7.66 13.07 2.62
C THR A 73 7.13 11.92 3.50
N GLY A 74 7.97 11.39 4.37
CA GLY A 74 7.52 10.47 5.42
C GLY A 74 6.96 9.14 4.91
N TYR A 75 7.36 8.71 3.71
CA TYR A 75 7.02 7.37 3.23
C TYR A 75 7.55 6.31 4.20
N ALA A 76 6.66 5.43 4.65
CA ALA A 76 7.01 4.32 5.53
C ALA A 76 6.14 3.09 5.25
N ARG A 77 6.76 1.92 5.35
CA ARG A 77 6.06 0.64 5.39
C ARG A 77 5.55 0.41 6.82
N LEU A 78 4.23 0.35 6.99
CA LEU A 78 3.58 0.07 8.27
C LEU A 78 3.48 -1.42 8.55
N HIS A 79 3.32 -2.23 7.50
CA HIS A 79 3.24 -3.67 7.61
C HIS A 79 3.79 -4.34 6.35
N SER A 80 4.47 -5.47 6.53
CA SER A 80 4.83 -6.40 5.47
C SER A 80 4.14 -7.72 5.74
N PHE A 81 3.35 -8.20 4.79
CA PHE A 81 2.66 -9.48 4.97
C PHE A 81 3.66 -10.64 4.93
N GLY A 82 3.42 -11.65 5.77
CA GLY A 82 4.22 -12.87 5.84
C GLY A 82 3.84 -13.91 4.78
N SER A 83 4.72 -14.90 4.57
CA SER A 83 4.50 -16.01 3.63
C SER A 83 3.57 -17.11 4.16
N THR A 84 3.03 -16.98 5.37
CA THR A 84 2.19 -18.04 5.96
C THR A 84 0.75 -17.94 5.49
N LYS A 85 0.11 -19.10 5.30
CA LYS A 85 -1.30 -19.20 4.91
C LYS A 85 -2.26 -18.49 5.87
N HIS A 86 -1.83 -18.03 7.06
CA HIS A 86 -2.74 -17.49 8.07
C HIS A 86 -2.87 -15.97 8.07
N GLU A 87 -1.85 -15.21 7.67
CA GLU A 87 -1.82 -13.74 7.81
C GLU A 87 -2.58 -13.01 6.68
N GLY A 88 -2.91 -13.73 5.60
CA GLY A 88 -3.41 -13.13 4.37
C GLY A 88 -2.27 -12.57 3.51
N ILE A 89 -2.41 -12.62 2.19
CA ILE A 89 -1.42 -12.08 1.25
C ILE A 89 -2.09 -11.41 0.05
N LYS A 90 -1.34 -10.55 -0.65
CA LYS A 90 -1.82 -9.76 -1.79
C LYS A 90 -3.01 -8.88 -1.40
N PRO A 91 -2.78 -7.84 -0.58
CA PRO A 91 -3.79 -6.83 -0.35
C PRO A 91 -4.06 -6.08 -1.65
N ILE A 92 -5.32 -5.99 -2.06
CA ILE A 92 -5.71 -5.38 -3.35
C ILE A 92 -6.78 -4.29 -3.20
N ASP A 93 -7.22 -3.99 -1.98
CA ASP A 93 -8.36 -3.10 -1.77
C ASP A 93 -7.99 -1.95 -0.81
N ASN A 94 -8.84 -0.93 -0.81
CA ASN A 94 -8.73 0.23 0.06
C ASN A 94 -8.66 -0.20 1.53
N VAL A 95 -7.90 0.55 2.31
CA VAL A 95 -7.97 0.46 3.78
C VAL A 95 -9.00 1.44 4.32
N ILE A 96 -9.60 1.11 5.46
CA ILE A 96 -10.44 2.01 6.26
C ILE A 96 -9.83 2.22 7.64
N LEU A 97 -10.02 3.39 8.24
CA LEU A 97 -9.58 3.69 9.61
C LEU A 97 -10.74 3.47 10.58
N VAL A 98 -10.53 2.61 11.58
CA VAL A 98 -11.48 2.38 12.68
C VAL A 98 -10.71 2.38 13.99
N ASN A 99 -11.05 3.30 14.90
CA ASN A 99 -10.47 3.38 16.25
C ASN A 99 -8.93 3.32 16.28
N GLY A 100 -8.27 4.11 15.42
CA GLY A 100 -6.80 4.18 15.40
C GLY A 100 -6.11 2.97 14.74
N ALA A 101 -6.83 2.14 14.00
CA ALA A 101 -6.24 1.05 13.22
C ALA A 101 -6.79 1.01 11.80
N LEU A 102 -5.94 0.66 10.85
CA LEU A 102 -6.32 0.37 9.48
C LEU A 102 -6.89 -1.03 9.37
N TYR A 103 -7.98 -1.18 8.65
CA TYR A 103 -8.58 -2.46 8.28
C TYR A 103 -8.61 -2.57 6.77
N GLY A 104 -8.33 -3.76 6.24
CA GLY A 104 -8.38 -4.03 4.81
C GLY A 104 -8.51 -5.52 4.55
N MET A 105 -8.48 -5.90 3.27
CA MET A 105 -8.67 -7.27 2.82
C MET A 105 -7.48 -7.76 2.01
N THR A 106 -7.19 -9.05 2.15
CA THR A 106 -6.27 -9.80 1.27
C THR A 106 -7.07 -10.73 0.36
N THR A 107 -6.61 -11.00 -0.86
CA THR A 107 -7.28 -11.95 -1.77
C THR A 107 -6.91 -13.40 -1.52
N GLU A 108 -5.73 -13.62 -0.95
CA GLU A 108 -5.18 -14.94 -0.69
C GLU A 108 -4.80 -15.07 0.79
N GLY A 109 -4.53 -16.30 1.21
CA GLY A 109 -4.33 -16.67 2.62
C GLY A 109 -5.64 -16.96 3.36
N GLY A 110 -5.58 -17.01 4.68
CA GLY A 110 -6.63 -17.59 5.53
C GLY A 110 -6.68 -19.12 5.44
N THR A 111 -7.52 -19.73 6.28
CA THR A 111 -7.68 -21.21 6.40
C THR A 111 -7.90 -21.91 5.06
N TYR A 112 -8.65 -21.28 4.16
CA TYR A 112 -9.02 -21.83 2.86
C TYR A 112 -8.31 -21.17 1.68
N GLY A 113 -7.37 -20.26 1.92
CA GLY A 113 -6.65 -19.55 0.86
C GLY A 113 -7.49 -18.49 0.12
N GLN A 114 -8.65 -18.08 0.67
CA GLN A 114 -9.59 -17.16 0.03
C GLN A 114 -9.50 -15.72 0.55
N GLY A 115 -8.43 -15.40 1.28
CA GLY A 115 -8.23 -14.09 1.87
C GLY A 115 -8.58 -14.00 3.34
N THR A 116 -8.25 -12.85 3.90
CA THR A 116 -8.51 -12.48 5.30
C THR A 116 -8.88 -11.01 5.38
N ILE A 117 -9.48 -10.60 6.50
CA ILE A 117 -9.53 -9.20 6.92
C ILE A 117 -8.34 -8.98 7.86
N PHE A 118 -7.49 -8.00 7.57
CA PHE A 118 -6.36 -7.64 8.42
C PHE A 118 -6.64 -6.38 9.24
N LYS A 119 -5.86 -6.19 10.30
CA LYS A 119 -5.86 -4.98 11.13
C LYS A 119 -4.41 -4.53 11.37
N VAL A 120 -4.09 -3.27 11.09
CA VAL A 120 -2.79 -2.63 11.39
C VAL A 120 -3.01 -1.43 12.33
N PRO A 121 -2.63 -1.50 13.61
CA PRO A 121 -2.68 -0.36 14.53
C PRO A 121 -1.76 0.79 14.10
N LEU A 122 -2.18 2.05 14.30
CA LEU A 122 -1.44 3.27 13.94
C LEU A 122 -0.83 4.00 15.16
N ASN A 123 -0.39 3.25 16.17
CA ASN A 123 0.10 3.76 17.47
C ASN A 123 0.94 5.05 17.40
#